data_AF-A0A7W1Q4C2-F1
#
_entry.id   AF-A0A7W1Q4C2-F1
#
_cell.length_a   1.000
_cell.length_b   1.000
_cell.length_c   1.000
_cell.angle_alpha   90.00
_cell.angle_beta   90.00
_cell.angle_gamma   90.00
#
_symmetry.space_group_name_H-M   'P 1'
#
loop_
_entity.id
_entity.type
_entity.pdbx_description
1 polymer ?
#
loop_
_entity_poly.entity_id
_entity_poly.type
_entity_poly.pdbx_seq_one_letter_code
_entity_poly.pdbx_strand_id
1 'polypeptide(L)'
;MKYLLLVLLLCACCSASSGSAVCSPAQYDMLDWMTQNRYTTQYMTGDTGTNPRYEYIESNLHRYYDIKQQSGYPWDVNFFDTTADGYIYQWATENIWGDPTTYKAFDSTTTMPWTQRCVPIGANGQKLATIKLPSAPYHFYDTGCAKRTQQYDLGFVINEVWDNGVLSLGGNLPDNIHTLALSYRYTCDSNYDNCRYKEVFEYAQPLGLLRWTYYILSNGVYVQNNQTVHNMYDTLEDGPLVPVHPCWN
;
A
#
# COMPACT_ATOMS: atom_id res chain seq x y z
N MET A 1 23.04 66.19 6.59
CA MET A 1 23.45 64.81 6.28
C MET A 1 22.39 63.89 6.88
N LYS A 2 21.22 63.74 6.23
CA LYS A 2 20.85 62.63 5.31
C LYS A 2 21.28 61.24 5.83
N TYR A 3 20.46 60.65 6.70
CA TYR A 3 20.43 59.20 6.89
C TYR A 3 19.20 58.66 6.16
N LEU A 4 19.50 57.80 5.20
CA LEU A 4 18.60 57.18 4.24
C LEU A 4 17.85 56.04 4.95
N LEU A 5 16.52 56.13 5.04
CA LEU A 5 15.67 55.03 5.48
C LEU A 5 15.59 54.02 4.33
N LEU A 6 16.26 52.88 4.47
CA LEU A 6 16.14 51.76 3.52
C LEU A 6 14.93 50.91 3.95
N VAL A 7 13.78 51.13 3.31
CA VAL A 7 12.61 50.26 3.45
C VAL A 7 12.81 49.06 2.53
N LEU A 8 13.24 47.93 3.08
CA LEU A 8 13.23 46.64 2.38
C LEU A 8 11.79 46.10 2.38
N LEU A 9 11.07 46.31 1.27
CA LEU A 9 9.89 45.53 0.93
C LEU A 9 10.36 44.12 0.56
N LEU A 10 10.33 43.20 1.51
CA LEU A 10 10.40 41.76 1.24
C LEU A 10 9.06 41.34 0.65
N CYS A 11 8.97 41.39 -0.67
CA CYS A 11 7.91 40.75 -1.44
C CYS A 11 8.09 39.23 -1.29
N ALA A 12 7.33 38.63 -0.38
CA ALA A 12 7.23 37.18 -0.27
C ALA A 12 6.46 36.65 -1.49
N CYS A 13 7.20 36.36 -2.58
CA CYS A 13 6.73 35.41 -3.57
C CYS A 13 6.64 34.04 -2.88
N CYS A 14 5.50 33.73 -2.28
CA CYS A 14 5.12 32.35 -2.05
C CYS A 14 4.94 31.71 -3.43
N SER A 15 5.95 30.95 -3.86
CA SER A 15 5.78 29.95 -4.89
C SER A 15 4.82 28.89 -4.36
N ALA A 16 3.52 29.08 -4.56
CA ALA A 16 2.56 28.00 -4.42
C ALA A 16 2.90 26.96 -5.50
N SER A 17 3.43 25.81 -5.11
CA SER A 17 3.52 24.68 -6.02
C SER A 17 2.09 24.29 -6.38
N SER A 18 1.74 24.51 -7.63
CA SER A 18 0.48 24.09 -8.23
C SER A 18 0.42 22.56 -8.35
N GLY A 19 0.04 21.95 -7.25
CA GLY A 19 -0.49 20.59 -7.14
C GLY A 19 -1.26 20.57 -5.82
N SER A 20 -2.58 20.71 -5.88
CA SER A 20 -3.40 20.69 -4.66
C SER A 20 -3.16 19.35 -3.96
N ALA A 21 -2.80 19.37 -2.67
CA ALA A 21 -2.81 18.16 -1.87
C ALA A 21 -4.21 17.51 -1.97
N VAL A 22 -4.26 16.20 -2.22
CA VAL A 22 -5.53 15.47 -2.37
C VAL A 22 -6.28 15.46 -1.03
N CYS A 23 -5.55 15.21 0.06
CA CYS A 23 -6.09 15.17 1.41
C CYS A 23 -5.94 16.52 2.13
N SER A 24 -6.88 16.82 3.02
CA SER A 24 -6.78 18.01 3.88
C SER A 24 -5.67 17.84 4.93
N PRO A 25 -5.15 18.94 5.53
CA PRO A 25 -4.15 18.86 6.59
C PRO A 25 -4.57 18.08 7.85
N ALA A 26 -5.85 17.76 8.00
CA ALA A 26 -6.39 16.97 9.11
C ALA A 26 -6.53 15.47 8.78
N GLN A 27 -5.99 15.04 7.64
CA GLN A 27 -6.08 13.68 7.14
C GLN A 27 -4.71 13.14 6.73
N TYR A 28 -4.54 11.82 6.83
CA TYR A 28 -3.46 11.10 6.16
C TYR A 28 -3.85 10.81 4.71
N ASP A 29 -2.93 11.03 3.77
CA ASP A 29 -3.02 10.48 2.40
C ASP A 29 -2.47 9.05 2.42
N MET A 30 -3.34 8.06 2.35
CA MET A 30 -2.94 6.66 2.44
C MET A 30 -2.00 6.24 1.32
N LEU A 31 -1.96 6.91 0.16
CA LEU A 31 -0.98 6.57 -0.87
C LEU A 31 0.43 6.93 -0.39
N ASP A 32 0.60 8.05 0.32
CA ASP A 32 1.92 8.45 0.81
C ASP A 32 2.42 7.55 1.95
N TRP A 33 1.53 6.83 2.61
CA TRP A 33 1.88 5.80 3.60
C TRP A 33 2.15 4.45 2.96
N MET A 34 1.30 4.06 2.01
CA MET A 34 1.40 2.79 1.31
C MET A 34 2.47 2.78 0.23
N THR A 35 3.02 3.96 -0.10
CA THR A 35 4.11 4.07 -1.05
C THR A 35 5.32 4.86 -0.55
N GLN A 36 6.50 4.36 -0.86
CA GLN A 36 7.75 5.07 -0.94
C GLN A 36 7.63 6.20 -1.97
N ASN A 37 8.46 7.24 -1.78
CA ASN A 37 8.50 8.41 -2.64
C ASN A 37 8.38 8.05 -4.14
N ARG A 38 7.60 8.84 -4.89
CA ARG A 38 7.03 8.51 -6.22
C ARG A 38 8.05 8.24 -7.34
N TYR A 39 9.34 8.43 -7.09
CA TYR A 39 10.45 8.27 -8.05
C TYR A 39 11.72 7.73 -7.39
N THR A 40 11.57 6.78 -6.46
CA THR A 40 12.67 6.33 -5.61
C THR A 40 13.62 5.37 -6.34
N THR A 41 14.93 5.60 -6.20
CA THR A 41 15.96 4.58 -6.47
C THR A 41 16.18 3.72 -5.24
N GLN A 42 15.37 3.85 -4.20
CA GLN A 42 15.51 3.16 -2.93
C GLN A 42 14.39 2.14 -2.78
N TYR A 43 14.66 1.11 -1.98
CA TYR A 43 13.74 0.00 -1.77
C TYR A 43 13.89 -0.56 -0.37
N MET A 44 12.85 -1.26 0.07
CA MET A 44 12.78 -1.87 1.39
C MET A 44 13.15 -3.35 1.30
N THR A 45 13.85 -3.88 2.29
CA THR A 45 14.24 -5.30 2.36
C THR A 45 14.17 -5.76 3.81
N GLY A 46 14.07 -7.06 4.04
CA GLY A 46 14.26 -7.65 5.36
C GLY A 46 15.74 -7.74 5.75
N ASP A 47 16.00 -8.08 7.00
CA ASP A 47 17.36 -8.28 7.48
C ASP A 47 18.11 -9.28 6.57
N THR A 48 19.39 -9.01 6.34
CA THR A 48 20.26 -9.71 5.36
C THR A 48 19.91 -9.58 3.86
N GLY A 49 19.06 -8.62 3.47
CA GLY A 49 18.76 -8.38 2.04
C GLY A 49 17.64 -9.26 1.48
N THR A 50 16.87 -9.92 2.34
CA THR A 50 15.80 -10.85 1.94
C THR A 50 14.49 -10.12 1.63
N ASN A 51 13.60 -10.72 0.85
CA ASN A 51 12.26 -10.18 0.55
C ASN A 51 12.27 -8.70 0.12
N PRO A 52 13.01 -8.34 -0.94
CA PRO A 52 13.05 -6.96 -1.39
C PRO A 52 11.65 -6.50 -1.85
N ARG A 53 11.35 -5.23 -1.60
CA ARG A 53 10.13 -4.53 -2.00
C ARG A 53 10.50 -3.22 -2.66
N TYR A 54 10.44 -3.24 -3.98
CA TYR A 54 10.57 -2.06 -4.81
C TYR A 54 9.19 -1.52 -5.12
N GLU A 55 9.06 -0.21 -5.15
CA GLU A 55 7.78 0.41 -5.44
C GLU A 55 7.85 1.27 -6.68
N TYR A 56 6.77 1.23 -7.45
CA TYR A 56 6.67 1.97 -8.69
C TYR A 56 5.27 2.56 -8.82
N ILE A 57 5.18 3.87 -9.01
CA ILE A 57 3.90 4.58 -9.19
C ILE A 57 3.77 5.01 -10.64
N GLU A 58 2.80 4.44 -11.33
CA GLU A 58 2.42 4.82 -12.69
C GLU A 58 1.31 5.89 -12.63
N SER A 59 1.72 7.12 -12.36
CA SER A 59 0.79 8.23 -12.04
C SER A 59 -0.22 8.53 -13.16
N ASN A 60 0.14 8.32 -14.43
CA ASN A 60 -0.75 8.51 -15.58
C ASN A 60 -1.89 7.48 -15.67
N LEU A 61 -1.71 6.30 -15.06
CA LEU A 61 -2.72 5.24 -15.02
C LEU A 61 -3.33 5.04 -13.63
N HIS A 62 -2.96 5.92 -12.69
CA HIS A 62 -3.39 5.91 -11.29
C HIS A 62 -3.27 4.52 -10.65
N ARG A 63 -2.09 3.91 -10.81
CA ARG A 63 -1.77 2.61 -10.22
C ARG A 63 -0.37 2.60 -9.63
N TYR A 64 -0.13 1.76 -8.65
CA TYR A 64 1.20 1.48 -8.12
C TYR A 64 1.44 -0.01 -7.96
N TYR A 65 2.72 -0.37 -7.88
CA TYR A 65 3.21 -1.73 -7.78
C TYR A 65 4.07 -1.90 -6.55
N ASP A 66 3.86 -3.01 -5.84
CA ASP A 66 4.79 -3.56 -4.86
C ASP A 66 5.55 -4.72 -5.52
N ILE A 67 6.72 -4.45 -6.09
CA ILE A 67 7.54 -5.43 -6.81
C ILE A 67 8.43 -6.19 -5.80
N LYS A 68 8.44 -7.52 -5.90
CA LYS A 68 9.04 -8.42 -4.91
C LYS A 68 10.44 -8.95 -5.31
N GLN A 69 10.92 -8.64 -6.53
CA GLN A 69 12.29 -8.96 -7.00
C GLN A 69 12.79 -7.98 -8.06
N GLN A 70 14.11 -7.93 -8.26
CA GLN A 70 14.79 -7.08 -9.25
C GLN A 70 14.43 -7.40 -10.71
N SER A 71 13.83 -8.56 -10.99
CA SER A 71 13.33 -8.88 -12.34
C SER A 71 12.12 -8.05 -12.76
N GLY A 72 11.60 -7.18 -11.88
CA GLY A 72 10.35 -6.45 -12.08
C GLY A 72 9.12 -7.26 -11.63
N TYR A 73 9.31 -8.44 -11.00
CA TYR A 73 8.24 -9.35 -10.60
C TYR A 73 8.65 -10.41 -9.56
N PRO A 74 7.72 -11.12 -8.90
CA PRO A 74 6.27 -10.90 -8.86
C PRO A 74 5.90 -9.56 -8.23
N TRP A 75 4.64 -9.17 -8.31
CA TRP A 75 4.17 -7.88 -7.82
C TRP A 75 2.77 -7.99 -7.21
N ASP A 76 2.48 -7.10 -6.26
CA ASP A 76 1.09 -6.71 -5.98
C ASP A 76 0.78 -5.42 -6.77
N VAL A 77 -0.37 -5.35 -7.44
CA VAL A 77 -0.85 -4.16 -8.18
C VAL A 77 -2.03 -3.56 -7.45
N ASN A 78 -2.00 -2.25 -7.30
CA ASN A 78 -3.06 -1.47 -6.68
C ASN A 78 -3.41 -0.26 -7.55
N PHE A 79 -4.69 0.10 -7.59
CA PHE A 79 -5.19 1.31 -8.23
C PHE A 79 -5.54 2.36 -7.18
N PHE A 80 -5.62 3.62 -7.57
CA PHE A 80 -6.05 4.68 -6.67
C PHE A 80 -6.88 5.73 -7.39
N ASP A 81 -7.85 6.28 -6.68
CA ASP A 81 -8.53 7.49 -7.10
C ASP A 81 -7.67 8.73 -6.77
N THR A 82 -7.90 9.80 -7.52
CA THR A 82 -7.19 11.08 -7.36
C THR A 82 -7.95 12.10 -6.51
N THR A 83 -9.12 11.74 -5.99
CA THR A 83 -9.99 12.61 -5.17
C THR A 83 -9.94 12.23 -3.70
N ALA A 84 -10.25 13.20 -2.84
CA ALA A 84 -10.19 13.03 -1.39
C ALA A 84 -11.16 11.98 -0.83
N ASP A 85 -12.30 11.81 -1.50
CA ASP A 85 -13.38 10.87 -1.20
C ASP A 85 -13.21 9.51 -1.89
N GLY A 86 -12.15 9.35 -2.68
CA GLY A 86 -11.84 8.13 -3.40
C GLY A 86 -11.16 7.06 -2.55
N TYR A 87 -10.72 5.99 -3.21
CA TYR A 87 -10.10 4.83 -2.55
C TYR A 87 -8.75 4.46 -3.17
N ILE A 88 -8.00 3.66 -2.43
CA ILE A 88 -6.96 2.78 -2.98
C ILE A 88 -7.56 1.39 -3.07
N TYR A 89 -7.41 0.74 -4.22
CA TYR A 89 -7.97 -0.56 -4.53
C TYR A 89 -6.86 -1.59 -4.70
N GLN A 90 -7.00 -2.72 -4.02
CA GLN A 90 -6.19 -3.89 -4.35
C GLN A 90 -6.73 -4.48 -5.65
N TRP A 91 -5.85 -4.90 -6.57
CA TRP A 91 -6.32 -5.48 -7.82
C TRP A 91 -5.74 -6.85 -8.12
N ALA A 92 -4.42 -6.93 -8.32
CA ALA A 92 -3.77 -8.15 -8.81
C ALA A 92 -2.58 -8.52 -7.94
N THR A 93 -2.30 -9.81 -7.85
CA THR A 93 -1.13 -10.35 -7.15
C THR A 93 -0.72 -11.65 -7.84
N GLU A 94 0.51 -12.10 -7.63
CA GLU A 94 1.05 -13.27 -8.31
C GLU A 94 0.26 -14.55 -8.05
N ASN A 95 0.34 -15.47 -9.01
CA ASN A 95 -0.14 -16.84 -8.86
C ASN A 95 1.03 -17.84 -8.80
N ILE A 96 1.91 -17.83 -9.82
CA ILE A 96 3.12 -18.65 -9.83
C ILE A 96 4.34 -17.75 -9.62
N TRP A 97 5.10 -18.04 -8.56
CA TRP A 97 6.32 -17.32 -8.22
C TRP A 97 7.35 -17.49 -9.33
N GLY A 98 7.62 -16.42 -10.08
CA GLY A 98 8.58 -16.42 -11.19
C GLY A 98 7.98 -16.41 -12.60
N ASP A 99 6.64 -16.43 -12.75
CA ASP A 99 5.99 -16.29 -14.06
C ASP A 99 5.14 -15.00 -14.09
N PRO A 100 5.62 -13.93 -14.77
CA PRO A 100 4.91 -12.65 -14.86
C PRO A 100 3.63 -12.75 -15.72
N THR A 101 3.37 -13.89 -16.37
CA THR A 101 2.14 -14.10 -17.14
C THR A 101 1.03 -14.76 -16.34
N THR A 102 1.27 -15.06 -15.05
CA THR A 102 0.29 -15.72 -14.17
C THR A 102 -0.03 -14.86 -12.95
N TYR A 103 -1.31 -14.72 -12.65
CA TYR A 103 -1.76 -13.83 -11.57
C TYR A 103 -3.19 -14.17 -11.15
N LYS A 104 -3.60 -13.66 -9.99
CA LYS A 104 -5.01 -13.55 -9.62
C LYS A 104 -5.37 -12.08 -9.59
N ALA A 105 -6.53 -11.73 -10.15
CA ALA A 105 -7.00 -10.36 -10.22
C ALA A 105 -8.49 -10.28 -9.92
N PHE A 106 -8.88 -9.25 -9.17
CA PHE A 106 -10.28 -8.91 -9.00
C PHE A 106 -10.90 -8.49 -10.34
N ASP A 107 -12.20 -8.74 -10.47
CA ASP A 107 -12.93 -8.63 -11.75
C ASP A 107 -12.97 -7.22 -12.34
N SER A 108 -12.81 -6.21 -11.49
CA SER A 108 -12.58 -4.81 -11.85
C SER A 108 -11.42 -4.26 -11.03
N THR A 109 -10.77 -3.22 -11.55
CA THR A 109 -9.75 -2.44 -10.83
C THR A 109 -10.30 -1.74 -9.58
N THR A 110 -11.63 -1.64 -9.47
CA THR A 110 -12.34 -1.02 -8.35
C THR A 110 -13.11 -2.00 -7.46
N THR A 111 -13.06 -3.31 -7.75
CA THR A 111 -13.83 -4.32 -7.01
C THR A 111 -13.46 -4.38 -5.52
N MET A 112 -12.19 -4.15 -5.20
CA MET A 112 -11.65 -4.35 -3.86
C MET A 112 -11.08 -3.03 -3.30
N PRO A 113 -11.93 -2.07 -2.88
CA PRO A 113 -11.48 -0.88 -2.17
C PRO A 113 -10.82 -1.29 -0.85
N TRP A 114 -9.53 -1.06 -0.77
CA TRP A 114 -8.67 -1.55 0.30
C TRP A 114 -8.60 -0.53 1.44
N THR A 115 -8.42 0.74 1.11
CA THR A 115 -8.52 1.86 2.05
C THR A 115 -9.16 3.08 1.37
N GLN A 116 -9.76 3.97 2.16
CA GLN A 116 -10.06 5.33 1.71
C GLN A 116 -8.74 6.03 1.37
N ARG A 117 -8.77 6.91 0.36
CA ARG A 117 -7.61 7.68 -0.06
C ARG A 117 -7.15 8.63 1.05
N CYS A 118 -8.10 9.33 1.67
CA CYS A 118 -7.85 10.23 2.78
C CYS A 118 -8.55 9.73 4.04
N VAL A 119 -7.79 9.38 5.07
CA VAL A 119 -8.32 8.94 6.38
C VAL A 119 -8.08 10.01 7.44
N PRO A 120 -8.94 10.16 8.45
CA PRO A 120 -8.72 11.13 9.53
C PRO A 120 -7.44 10.79 10.31
N ILE A 121 -6.74 11.83 10.78
CA ILE A 121 -5.67 11.64 11.77
C ILE A 121 -6.29 11.24 13.11
N GLY A 122 -5.71 10.24 13.77
CA GLY A 122 -6.21 9.73 15.05
C GLY A 122 -5.11 9.54 16.09
N ALA A 123 -5.53 9.16 17.30
CA ALA A 123 -4.60 8.78 18.36
C ALA A 123 -4.14 7.33 18.19
N ASN A 124 -3.00 6.98 18.80
CA ASN A 124 -2.50 5.59 18.83
C ASN A 124 -3.60 4.60 19.29
N GLY A 125 -3.80 3.54 18.52
CA GLY A 125 -4.80 2.49 18.73
C GLY A 125 -6.19 2.84 18.20
N GLN A 126 -6.37 4.01 17.58
CA GLN A 126 -7.66 4.42 17.04
C GLN A 126 -7.88 3.84 15.64
N LYS A 127 -9.08 3.28 15.42
CA LYS A 127 -9.56 2.96 14.08
C LYS A 127 -9.92 4.24 13.34
N LEU A 128 -9.27 4.46 12.20
CA LEU A 128 -9.40 5.67 11.38
C LEU A 128 -10.48 5.50 10.31
N ALA A 129 -10.58 4.30 9.73
CA ALA A 129 -11.52 4.01 8.66
C ALA A 129 -12.00 2.55 8.68
N THR A 130 -13.14 2.29 8.04
CA THR A 130 -13.67 0.94 7.84
C THR A 130 -14.36 0.86 6.49
N ILE A 131 -14.08 -0.19 5.73
CA ILE A 131 -14.75 -0.55 4.48
C ILE A 131 -15.28 -1.97 4.63
N LYS A 132 -16.54 -2.19 4.30
CA LYS A 132 -17.20 -3.49 4.30
C LYS A 132 -17.70 -3.81 2.89
N LEU A 133 -17.38 -4.99 2.40
CA LEU A 133 -17.79 -5.47 1.08
C LEU A 133 -18.50 -6.82 1.23
N PRO A 134 -19.70 -6.99 0.65
CA PRO A 134 -20.42 -8.26 0.74
C PRO A 134 -19.83 -9.35 -0.18
N SER A 135 -19.02 -8.96 -1.16
CA SER A 135 -18.44 -9.84 -2.19
C SER A 135 -17.22 -9.15 -2.80
N ALA A 136 -16.21 -9.94 -3.17
CA ALA A 136 -15.01 -9.50 -3.85
C ALA A 136 -14.59 -10.57 -4.89
N PRO A 137 -15.27 -10.61 -6.05
CA PRO A 137 -15.04 -11.64 -7.07
C PRO A 137 -13.72 -11.43 -7.80
N TYR A 138 -13.06 -12.54 -8.13
CA TYR A 138 -11.77 -12.55 -8.80
C TYR A 138 -11.59 -13.79 -9.68
N HIS A 139 -10.61 -13.72 -10.57
CA HIS A 139 -10.19 -14.85 -11.41
C HIS A 139 -8.69 -15.08 -11.31
N PHE A 140 -8.30 -16.31 -11.64
CA PHE A 140 -6.92 -16.63 -11.95
C PHE A 140 -6.67 -16.46 -13.46
N TYR A 141 -5.44 -16.13 -13.77
CA TYR A 141 -4.89 -16.05 -15.10
C TYR A 141 -3.67 -16.98 -15.14
N ASP A 142 -3.71 -17.92 -16.08
CA ASP A 142 -2.64 -18.90 -16.31
C ASP A 142 -1.60 -18.36 -17.29
N THR A 143 -0.51 -19.13 -17.44
CA THR A 143 0.63 -18.77 -18.29
C THR A 143 0.17 -18.30 -19.66
N GLY A 144 0.75 -17.20 -20.13
CA GLY A 144 0.31 -16.50 -21.33
C GLY A 144 -0.93 -15.62 -21.12
N CYS A 145 -1.20 -15.18 -19.89
CA CYS A 145 -2.27 -14.25 -19.55
C CYS A 145 -3.69 -14.80 -19.78
N ALA A 146 -3.82 -16.13 -19.78
CA ALA A 146 -5.08 -16.79 -20.11
C ALA A 146 -6.02 -16.77 -18.90
N LYS A 147 -7.08 -15.96 -18.95
CA LYS A 147 -8.10 -15.92 -17.90
C LYS A 147 -8.79 -17.28 -17.75
N ARG A 148 -8.80 -17.86 -16.54
CA ARG A 148 -9.59 -19.05 -16.23
C ARG A 148 -11.08 -18.73 -16.32
N THR A 149 -11.88 -19.70 -16.74
CA THR A 149 -13.35 -19.57 -16.80
C THR A 149 -14.00 -19.61 -15.41
N GLN A 150 -13.35 -20.23 -14.43
CA GLN A 150 -13.84 -20.29 -13.06
C GLN A 150 -13.62 -18.95 -12.34
N GLN A 151 -14.73 -18.35 -11.90
CA GLN A 151 -14.74 -17.23 -10.96
C GLN A 151 -14.64 -17.74 -9.52
N TYR A 152 -13.94 -16.98 -8.69
CA TYR A 152 -13.85 -17.18 -7.26
C TYR A 152 -14.35 -15.91 -6.56
N ASP A 153 -14.64 -16.02 -5.27
CA ASP A 153 -15.06 -14.88 -4.45
C ASP A 153 -14.45 -15.04 -3.06
N LEU A 154 -13.90 -13.95 -2.52
CA LEU A 154 -13.42 -13.92 -1.14
C LEU A 154 -14.56 -13.91 -0.12
N GLY A 155 -15.79 -13.65 -0.56
CA GLY A 155 -17.00 -13.53 0.27
C GLY A 155 -17.08 -12.16 0.94
N PHE A 156 -17.63 -12.12 2.15
CA PHE A 156 -17.67 -10.89 2.95
C PHE A 156 -16.24 -10.49 3.36
N VAL A 157 -15.91 -9.22 3.15
CA VAL A 157 -14.60 -8.61 3.41
C VAL A 157 -14.74 -7.36 4.26
N ILE A 158 -13.86 -7.19 5.25
CA ILE A 158 -13.74 -5.97 6.04
C ILE A 158 -12.28 -5.49 6.07
N ASN A 159 -12.09 -4.24 5.66
CA ASN A 159 -10.82 -3.53 5.76
C ASN A 159 -10.92 -2.43 6.80
N GLU A 160 -9.92 -2.31 7.64
CA GLU A 160 -9.85 -1.26 8.66
C GLU A 160 -8.46 -0.65 8.68
N VAL A 161 -8.40 0.68 8.65
CA VAL A 161 -7.14 1.42 8.88
C VAL A 161 -7.11 1.84 10.33
N TRP A 162 -5.97 1.62 10.97
CA TRP A 162 -5.71 1.96 12.36
C TRP A 162 -4.45 2.80 12.46
N ASP A 163 -4.46 3.78 13.37
CA ASP A 163 -3.21 4.33 13.88
C ASP A 163 -2.59 3.30 14.82
N ASN A 164 -1.47 2.72 14.41
CA ASN A 164 -0.84 1.60 15.10
C ASN A 164 0.25 2.08 16.07
N GLY A 165 0.40 3.39 16.26
CA GLY A 165 1.45 3.97 17.08
C GLY A 165 2.83 3.72 16.49
N VAL A 166 3.82 3.50 17.35
CA VAL A 166 5.22 3.40 16.94
C VAL A 166 5.72 1.95 16.94
N LEU A 167 6.55 1.61 15.96
CA LEU A 167 7.25 0.33 15.86
C LEU A 167 8.77 0.52 15.86
N SER A 168 9.48 -0.45 16.44
CA SER A 168 10.93 -0.61 16.30
C SER A 168 11.17 -2.01 15.77
N LEU A 169 11.67 -2.11 14.53
CA LEU A 169 11.85 -3.38 13.82
C LEU A 169 13.33 -3.79 13.70
N GLY A 170 14.24 -2.99 14.26
CA GLY A 170 15.68 -3.18 14.10
C GLY A 170 16.15 -2.92 12.67
N GLY A 171 17.23 -3.59 12.27
CA GLY A 171 17.88 -3.36 10.98
C GLY A 171 18.56 -1.99 10.94
N ASN A 172 18.41 -1.28 9.82
CA ASN A 172 18.96 0.07 9.65
C ASN A 172 17.90 1.19 9.71
N LEU A 173 16.66 0.82 10.05
CA LEU A 173 15.58 1.78 10.27
C LEU A 173 15.69 2.44 11.67
N PRO A 174 15.25 3.70 11.81
CA PRO A 174 15.09 4.32 13.12
C PRO A 174 14.18 3.51 14.06
N ASP A 175 14.43 3.61 15.37
CA ASP A 175 13.48 3.15 16.38
C ASP A 175 12.27 4.08 16.48
N ASN A 176 11.15 3.54 16.95
CA ASN A 176 9.90 4.26 17.21
C ASN A 176 9.31 4.97 15.97
N ILE A 177 9.34 4.33 14.82
CA ILE A 177 8.71 4.84 13.59
C ILE A 177 7.19 4.79 13.76
N HIS A 178 6.52 5.91 13.53
CA HIS A 178 5.06 5.96 13.53
C HIS A 178 4.51 5.15 12.34
N THR A 179 3.49 4.33 12.60
CA THR A 179 2.91 3.41 11.64
C THR A 179 1.40 3.47 11.60
N LEU A 180 0.85 3.27 10.41
CA LEU A 180 -0.55 2.94 10.20
C LEU A 180 -0.67 1.46 9.85
N ALA A 181 -1.71 0.80 10.35
CA ALA A 181 -2.00 -0.59 10.04
C ALA A 181 -3.27 -0.71 9.20
N LEU A 182 -3.18 -1.40 8.06
CA LEU A 182 -4.33 -1.90 7.31
C LEU A 182 -4.61 -3.35 7.74
N SER A 183 -5.72 -3.56 8.44
CA SER A 183 -6.24 -4.88 8.77
C SER A 183 -7.25 -5.32 7.71
N TYR A 184 -6.85 -6.26 6.87
CA TYR A 184 -7.65 -6.85 5.81
C TYR A 184 -8.17 -8.23 6.26
N ARG A 185 -9.49 -8.40 6.37
CA ARG A 185 -10.12 -9.67 6.76
C ARG A 185 -11.13 -10.11 5.71
N TYR A 186 -11.10 -11.39 5.34
CA TYR A 186 -11.92 -11.92 4.26
C TYR A 186 -12.40 -13.34 4.53
N THR A 187 -13.37 -13.77 3.72
CA THR A 187 -14.15 -14.99 3.97
C THR A 187 -14.82 -14.90 5.33
N CYS A 188 -15.48 -13.76 5.55
CA CYS A 188 -16.26 -13.50 6.74
C CYS A 188 -17.66 -14.10 6.66
N ASP A 189 -18.27 -14.28 7.83
CA ASP A 189 -19.73 -14.35 7.92
C ASP A 189 -20.40 -13.03 7.49
N SER A 190 -21.72 -13.04 7.33
CA SER A 190 -22.49 -11.87 6.90
C SER A 190 -22.47 -10.69 7.87
N ASN A 191 -22.03 -10.91 9.12
CA ASN A 191 -21.91 -9.87 10.15
C ASN A 191 -20.49 -9.26 10.19
N TYR A 192 -19.54 -9.83 9.45
CA TYR A 192 -18.12 -9.46 9.42
C TYR A 192 -17.39 -9.77 10.74
N ASP A 193 -17.95 -10.67 11.57
CA ASP A 193 -17.43 -10.97 12.90
C ASP A 193 -16.39 -12.12 12.84
N ASN A 194 -16.71 -13.18 12.10
CA ASN A 194 -15.82 -14.34 11.96
C ASN A 194 -15.29 -14.44 10.53
N CYS A 195 -14.07 -13.94 10.32
CA CYS A 195 -13.36 -14.04 9.04
C CYS A 195 -12.31 -15.14 9.11
N ARG A 196 -12.31 -16.04 8.12
CA ARG A 196 -11.37 -17.16 8.10
C ARG A 196 -9.91 -16.69 8.04
N TYR A 197 -9.66 -15.58 7.33
CA TYR A 197 -8.34 -15.07 7.06
C TYR A 197 -8.22 -13.60 7.46
N LYS A 198 -7.04 -13.23 7.96
CA LYS A 198 -6.67 -11.86 8.29
C LYS A 198 -5.25 -11.60 7.84
N GLU A 199 -5.04 -10.45 7.21
CA GLU A 199 -3.73 -9.90 6.88
C GLU A 199 -3.60 -8.52 7.52
N VAL A 200 -2.43 -8.21 8.07
CA VAL A 200 -2.11 -6.90 8.63
C VAL A 200 -0.90 -6.36 7.90
N PHE A 201 -1.04 -5.18 7.32
CA PHE A 201 0.02 -4.44 6.65
C PHE A 201 0.32 -3.20 7.47
N GLU A 202 1.53 -3.10 8.01
CA GLU A 202 2.00 -1.95 8.77
C GLU A 202 2.91 -1.11 7.89
N TYR A 203 2.47 0.13 7.67
CA TYR A 203 3.08 1.09 6.79
C TYR A 203 3.71 2.23 7.58
N ALA A 204 4.78 2.81 7.05
CA ALA A 204 5.34 4.06 7.53
C ALA A 204 5.59 5.02 6.38
N GLN A 205 5.32 6.29 6.58
CA GLN A 205 5.70 7.33 5.63
C GLN A 205 7.15 7.79 5.91
N PRO A 206 8.03 7.94 4.90
CA PRO A 206 7.84 7.69 3.47
C PRO A 206 8.41 6.34 3.02
N LEU A 207 8.34 5.31 3.87
CA LEU A 207 9.02 4.02 3.68
C LEU A 207 8.13 2.95 3.04
N GLY A 208 6.82 3.14 2.97
CA GLY A 208 5.91 2.10 2.49
C GLY A 208 5.73 0.97 3.51
N LEU A 209 5.63 -0.27 3.02
CA LEU A 209 5.35 -1.45 3.84
C LEU A 209 6.55 -1.85 4.70
N LEU A 210 6.38 -1.87 6.02
CA LEU A 210 7.39 -2.31 6.99
C LEU A 210 7.18 -3.74 7.49
N ARG A 211 5.92 -4.17 7.65
CA ARG A 211 5.62 -5.53 8.10
C ARG A 211 4.29 -6.00 7.53
N TRP A 212 4.29 -7.22 7.03
CA TRP A 212 3.08 -7.95 6.66
C TRP A 212 2.95 -9.17 7.55
N THR A 213 1.77 -9.38 8.12
CA THR A 213 1.48 -10.55 8.95
C THR A 213 0.18 -11.21 8.52
N TYR A 214 0.23 -12.51 8.24
CA TYR A 214 -0.91 -13.34 7.86
C TYR A 214 -1.36 -14.21 9.01
N TYR A 215 -2.66 -14.23 9.25
CA TYR A 215 -3.31 -14.99 10.31
C TYR A 215 -4.45 -15.84 9.74
N ILE A 216 -4.66 -16.99 10.38
CA ILE A 216 -5.81 -17.87 10.13
C ILE A 216 -6.64 -17.94 11.41
N LEU A 217 -7.95 -17.81 11.29
CA LEU A 217 -8.87 -17.99 12.41
C LEU A 217 -8.91 -19.46 12.80
N SER A 218 -8.52 -19.76 14.03
CA SER A 218 -8.54 -21.10 14.61
C SER A 218 -9.13 -21.02 16.02
N ASN A 219 -10.19 -21.80 16.28
CA ASN A 219 -10.89 -21.82 17.57
C ASN A 219 -11.28 -20.42 18.08
N GLY A 220 -11.74 -19.54 17.18
CA GLY A 220 -12.17 -18.18 17.52
C GLY A 220 -11.04 -17.17 17.74
N VAL A 221 -9.78 -17.55 17.53
CA VAL A 221 -8.61 -16.67 17.69
C VAL A 221 -7.79 -16.66 16.40
N TYR A 222 -7.29 -15.47 16.01
CA TYR A 222 -6.35 -15.36 14.90
C TYR A 222 -4.97 -15.86 15.31
N VAL A 223 -4.54 -16.96 14.69
CA VAL A 223 -3.20 -17.53 14.87
C VAL A 223 -2.31 -17.07 13.73
N GLN A 224 -1.14 -16.51 14.05
CA GLN A 224 -0.18 -16.08 13.04
C GLN A 224 0.33 -17.30 12.27
N ASN A 225 0.19 -17.25 10.95
CA ASN A 225 0.65 -18.29 10.03
C ASN A 225 1.93 -17.89 9.31
N ASN A 226 2.09 -16.61 8.96
CA ASN A 226 3.30 -16.11 8.30
C ASN A 226 3.54 -14.63 8.61
N GLN A 227 4.78 -14.17 8.45
CA GLN A 227 5.17 -12.78 8.61
C GLN A 227 6.39 -12.44 7.76
N THR A 228 6.35 -11.28 7.13
CA THR A 228 7.50 -10.66 6.44
C THR A 228 7.77 -9.31 7.08
N VAL A 229 9.05 -9.01 7.31
CA VAL A 229 9.52 -7.73 7.84
C VAL A 229 10.44 -7.09 6.81
N HIS A 230 10.25 -5.80 6.59
CA HIS A 230 11.12 -4.95 5.79
C HIS A 230 11.70 -3.86 6.70
N ASN A 231 12.89 -4.11 7.21
CA ASN A 231 13.58 -3.28 8.20
C ASN A 231 14.98 -2.82 7.71
N MET A 232 15.24 -2.97 6.43
CA MET A 232 16.44 -2.47 5.75
C MET A 232 16.03 -1.54 4.62
N TYR A 233 16.57 -0.33 4.61
CA TYR A 233 16.48 0.62 3.51
C TYR A 233 17.74 0.53 2.66
N ASP A 234 17.57 0.29 1.37
CA ASP A 234 18.67 0.08 0.42
C ASP A 234 18.46 0.88 -0.88
N THR A 235 19.49 0.97 -1.73
CA THR A 235 19.48 1.75 -2.97
C THR A 235 19.81 0.87 -4.18
N LEU A 236 19.04 1.04 -5.25
CA LEU A 236 19.28 0.50 -6.58
C LEU A 236 20.46 1.21 -7.23
N GLU A 237 21.47 0.44 -7.63
CA GLU A 237 22.63 0.97 -8.36
C GLU A 237 22.24 1.46 -9.78
N ASP A 238 21.27 0.81 -10.42
CA ASP A 238 20.88 1.05 -11.82
C ASP A 238 19.66 1.98 -12.00
N GLY A 239 19.24 2.69 -10.95
CA GLY A 239 18.07 3.57 -10.98
C GLY A 239 16.74 2.88 -10.67
N PRO A 240 15.58 3.55 -10.88
CA PRO A 240 14.28 3.03 -10.47
C PRO A 240 13.89 1.75 -11.20
N LEU A 241 13.36 0.77 -10.47
CA LEU A 241 12.89 -0.48 -11.06
C LEU A 241 11.54 -0.29 -11.75
N VAL A 242 11.42 -0.76 -13.00
CA VAL A 242 10.17 -0.73 -13.78
C VAL A 242 9.48 -2.09 -13.69
N PRO A 243 8.16 -2.15 -13.40
CA PRO A 243 7.37 -3.38 -13.41
C PRO A 243 7.41 -4.11 -14.75
N VAL A 244 7.39 -5.45 -14.72
CA VAL A 244 7.27 -6.29 -15.94
C VAL A 244 5.91 -6.99 -15.95
N HIS A 245 4.90 -6.43 -16.62
CA HIS A 245 3.53 -6.97 -16.64
C HIS A 245 3.01 -7.24 -18.07
N PRO A 246 3.40 -8.35 -18.72
CA PRO A 246 3.08 -8.61 -20.13
C PRO A 246 1.58 -8.77 -20.44
N CYS A 247 0.73 -8.89 -19.42
CA CYS A 247 -0.68 -9.25 -19.57
C CYS A 247 -1.66 -8.07 -19.62
N TRP A 248 -1.20 -6.86 -19.32
CA TRP A 248 -2.02 -5.66 -19.36
C TRP A 248 -1.12 -4.45 -19.65
N ASN A 249 -1.55 -3.60 -20.58
CA ASN A 249 -0.98 -2.28 -20.81
C ASN A 249 -2.05 -1.26 -20.45
#